data_AF-A0A947JRV8-F1
#
_entry.id   AF-A0A947JRV8-F1
#
_cell.length_a   1.000
_cell.length_b   1.000
_cell.length_c   1.000
_cell.angle_alpha   90.00
_cell.angle_beta   90.00
_cell.angle_gamma   90.00
#
_symmetry.space_group_name_H-M   'P 1'
#
loop_
_entity.id
_entity.type
_entity.pdbx_description
1 polymer ?
#
loop_
_entity_poly.entity_id
_entity_poly.type
_entity_poly.pdbx_seq_one_letter_code
_entity_poly.pdbx_strand_id
1 'polypeptide(L)'
;MRKTAVFCVLIVMLLFICGCKAASFKLCRLWPRNKAADEGSYICQLHPSLNVQEKYFLTTWQKAAVLADDVGDCETAVLYYNKIVEYFPDTKEALYAHKRLAILIKTSEKNIKNSGDPALKR
;
A
#
# COMPACT_ATOMS: atom_id res chain seq x y z
N MET A 1 -45.86 10.99 -25.81
CA MET A 1 -44.49 11.43 -26.19
C MET A 1 -43.51 11.23 -25.03
N ARG A 2 -42.99 10.02 -24.80
CA ARG A 2 -41.91 9.72 -23.83
C ARG A 2 -41.23 8.39 -24.19
N LYS A 3 -40.57 8.30 -25.36
CA LYS A 3 -39.80 7.09 -25.74
C LYS A 3 -38.44 7.38 -26.41
N THR A 4 -38.12 8.64 -26.69
CA THR A 4 -36.87 9.04 -27.38
C THR A 4 -35.69 9.31 -26.42
N ALA A 5 -35.93 9.59 -25.14
CA ALA A 5 -34.86 9.93 -24.19
C ALA A 5 -34.06 8.72 -23.68
N VAL A 6 -34.65 7.52 -23.65
CA VAL A 6 -34.01 6.32 -23.09
C VAL A 6 -32.98 5.72 -24.06
N PHE A 7 -33.21 5.87 -25.37
CA PHE A 7 -32.30 5.35 -26.40
C PHE A 7 -30.96 6.12 -26.46
N CYS A 8 -30.96 7.41 -26.14
CA CYS A 8 -29.74 8.23 -26.18
C CYS A 8 -28.75 7.85 -25.06
N VAL A 9 -29.25 7.48 -23.88
CA VAL A 9 -28.39 7.14 -22.72
C VAL A 9 -27.74 5.76 -22.89
N LEU A 10 -28.43 4.82 -23.53
CA LEU A 10 -27.90 3.48 -23.81
C LEU A 10 -26.79 3.48 -24.87
N ILE A 11 -26.87 4.35 -25.88
CA ILE A 11 -25.83 4.47 -26.92
C ILE A 11 -24.55 5.09 -26.35
N VAL A 12 -24.66 6.05 -25.42
CA VAL A 12 -23.49 6.66 -24.75
C VAL A 12 -22.80 5.66 -23.81
N MET A 13 -23.55 4.77 -23.15
CA MET A 13 -22.99 3.72 -22.30
C MET A 13 -22.29 2.61 -23.10
N LEU A 14 -22.80 2.25 -24.29
CA LEU A 14 -22.18 1.23 -25.15
C LEU A 14 -20.90 1.73 -25.86
N LEU A 15 -20.78 3.03 -26.10
CA LEU A 15 -19.56 3.64 -26.65
C LEU A 15 -18.43 3.77 -25.63
N PHE A 16 -18.73 3.76 -24.32
CA PHE A 16 -17.70 3.81 -23.28
C PHE A 16 -17.02 2.47 -23.02
N ILE A 17 -17.64 1.35 -23.40
CA ILE A 17 -17.11 -0.01 -23.17
C ILE A 17 -16.23 -0.48 -24.35
N CYS A 18 -16.33 0.14 -25.54
CA CYS A 18 -15.68 -0.34 -26.77
C CYS A 18 -14.53 0.55 -27.29
N GLY A 19 -13.91 1.36 -26.43
CA GLY A 19 -12.97 2.42 -26.83
C GLY A 19 -11.47 2.13 -26.64
N CYS A 20 -11.04 0.89 -26.42
CA CYS A 20 -9.61 0.56 -26.27
C CYS A 20 -9.15 -0.43 -27.34
N LYS A 21 -9.19 -0.04 -28.61
CA LYS A 21 -8.34 -0.66 -29.63
C LYS A 21 -8.04 0.30 -30.77
N ALA A 22 -6.75 0.65 -30.84
CA ALA A 22 -6.03 1.24 -31.95
C ALA A 22 -6.30 2.72 -32.28
N ALA A 23 -5.19 3.42 -32.55
CA ALA A 23 -5.07 4.82 -32.99
C ALA A 23 -5.45 5.85 -31.92
N SER A 24 -4.51 6.55 -31.30
CA SER A 24 -3.79 7.60 -32.03
C SER A 24 -2.56 8.05 -31.25
N PHE A 25 -1.40 7.62 -31.74
CA PHE A 25 -0.07 7.97 -31.27
C PHE A 25 0.32 9.38 -31.75
N LYS A 26 -0.40 10.45 -31.38
CA LYS A 26 0.07 11.83 -31.69
C LYS A 26 -0.51 13.04 -30.95
N LEU A 27 -1.42 12.90 -29.99
CA LEU A 27 -2.08 14.06 -29.34
C LEU A 27 -2.18 13.96 -27.81
N CYS A 28 -1.14 13.43 -27.13
CA CYS A 28 -1.04 13.47 -25.65
C CYS A 28 0.17 14.27 -25.15
N ARG A 29 0.43 15.45 -25.74
CA ARG A 29 1.52 16.34 -25.26
C ARG A 29 1.07 17.48 -24.35
N LEU A 30 -0.20 17.58 -23.97
CA LEU A 30 -0.65 18.74 -23.19
C LEU A 30 -1.81 18.45 -22.22
N TRP A 31 -1.75 17.33 -21.49
CA TRP A 31 -2.50 17.20 -20.25
C TRP A 31 -1.51 17.25 -19.08
N PRO A 32 -1.83 17.96 -17.99
CA PRO A 32 -0.97 17.95 -16.81
C PRO A 32 -0.83 16.50 -16.37
N ARG A 33 0.42 16.01 -16.35
CA ARG A 33 0.76 14.65 -15.91
C ARG A 33 0.42 14.59 -14.42
N ASN A 34 -0.79 14.15 -14.10
CA ASN A 34 -1.29 14.08 -12.74
C ASN A 34 -0.40 13.12 -11.95
N LYS A 35 0.24 13.62 -10.90
CA LYS A 35 1.13 12.88 -9.99
C LYS A 35 0.53 11.55 -9.49
N ALA A 36 -0.80 11.49 -9.38
CA ALA A 36 -1.56 10.29 -9.02
C ALA A 36 -1.51 9.15 -10.06
N ALA A 37 -1.35 9.45 -11.35
CA ALA A 37 -1.23 8.43 -12.40
C ALA A 37 0.16 7.77 -12.40
N ASP A 38 1.20 8.53 -12.03
CA ASP A 38 2.56 8.00 -11.92
C ASP A 38 2.69 7.10 -10.67
N GLU A 39 2.09 7.47 -9.54
CA GLU A 39 2.12 6.63 -8.33
C GLU A 39 1.48 5.25 -8.56
N GLY A 40 0.37 5.19 -9.30
CA GLY A 40 -0.27 3.94 -9.73
C GLY A 40 0.60 3.08 -10.65
N SER A 41 1.42 3.71 -11.50
CA SER A 41 2.36 3.03 -12.40
C SER A 41 3.60 2.49 -11.66
N TYR A 42 4.14 3.27 -10.71
CA TYR A 42 5.31 2.85 -9.90
C TYR A 42 4.98 1.71 -8.93
N ILE A 43 3.83 1.74 -8.24
CA ILE A 43 3.43 0.63 -7.36
C ILE A 43 3.23 -0.68 -8.14
N CYS A 44 2.81 -0.61 -9.41
CA CYS A 44 2.63 -1.79 -10.23
C CYS A 44 3.95 -2.53 -10.54
N GLN A 45 5.07 -1.81 -10.64
CA GLN A 45 6.38 -2.37 -10.99
C GLN A 45 7.10 -3.05 -9.81
N LEU A 46 6.80 -2.66 -8.57
CA LEU A 46 7.52 -3.15 -7.38
C LEU A 46 7.29 -4.63 -7.08
N HIS A 47 6.08 -5.14 -7.35
CA HIS A 47 5.67 -6.52 -7.06
C HIS A 47 4.74 -7.09 -8.13
N PRO A 48 5.24 -7.61 -9.26
CA PRO A 48 4.37 -8.05 -10.36
C PRO A 48 3.38 -9.16 -9.98
N SER A 49 3.65 -9.93 -8.91
CA SER A 49 2.78 -10.97 -8.38
C SER A 49 1.60 -10.45 -7.54
N LEU A 50 1.67 -9.22 -7.02
CA LEU A 50 0.64 -8.66 -6.15
C LEU A 50 -0.38 -7.82 -6.93
N ASN A 51 -1.64 -7.94 -6.53
CA ASN A 51 -2.73 -7.13 -7.04
C ASN A 51 -2.59 -5.65 -6.64
N VAL A 52 -3.28 -4.75 -7.34
CA VAL A 52 -3.23 -3.30 -7.05
C VAL A 52 -3.65 -2.99 -5.61
N GLN A 53 -4.66 -3.70 -5.09
CA GLN A 53 -5.09 -3.52 -3.70
C GLN A 53 -4.05 -4.03 -2.70
N GLU A 54 -3.49 -5.22 -2.92
CA GLU A 54 -2.45 -5.80 -2.06
C GLU A 54 -1.21 -4.89 -1.98
N LYS A 55 -0.80 -4.32 -3.12
CA LYS A 55 0.27 -3.31 -3.19
C LYS A 55 -0.05 -2.08 -2.37
N TYR A 56 -1.29 -1.58 -2.48
CA TYR A 56 -1.75 -0.44 -1.70
C TYR A 56 -1.72 -0.73 -0.20
N PHE A 57 -2.23 -1.89 0.23
CA PHE A 57 -2.18 -2.32 1.63
C PHE A 57 -0.74 -2.47 2.14
N LEU A 58 0.11 -3.18 1.40
CA LEU A 58 1.53 -3.35 1.74
C LEU A 58 2.23 -2.00 1.95
N THR A 59 2.07 -1.09 0.99
CA THR A 59 2.69 0.25 1.05
C THR A 59 2.15 1.07 2.22
N THR A 60 0.84 0.97 2.49
CA THR A 60 0.18 1.72 3.55
C THR A 60 0.59 1.21 4.94
N TRP A 61 0.60 -0.11 5.14
CA TRP A 61 1.07 -0.71 6.39
C TRP A 61 2.55 -0.44 6.64
N GLN A 62 3.38 -0.48 5.59
CA GLN A 62 4.80 -0.17 5.74
C GLN A 62 5.01 1.28 6.18
N LYS A 63 4.31 2.24 5.57
CA LYS A 63 4.37 3.65 5.97
C LYS A 63 3.85 3.87 7.39
N ALA A 64 2.74 3.22 7.75
CA ALA A 64 2.18 3.29 9.09
C ALA A 64 3.15 2.71 10.14
N ALA A 65 3.79 1.58 9.84
CA ALA A 65 4.78 0.96 10.72
C ALA A 65 5.99 1.87 10.95
N VAL A 66 6.56 2.42 9.87
CA VAL A 66 7.71 3.34 9.95
C VAL A 66 7.34 4.61 10.72
N LEU A 67 6.17 5.18 10.46
CA LEU A 67 5.73 6.37 11.19
C LEU A 67 5.54 6.09 12.69
N ALA A 68 4.94 4.96 13.05
CA ALA A 68 4.78 4.57 14.45
C ALA A 68 6.14 4.35 15.14
N ASP A 69 7.07 3.72 14.44
CA ASP A 69 8.46 3.49 14.89
C ASP A 69 9.22 4.81 15.09
N ASP A 70 9.08 5.76 14.18
CA ASP A 70 9.69 7.09 14.26
C ASP A 70 9.10 7.93 15.41
N VAL A 71 7.79 7.78 15.68
CA VAL A 71 7.10 8.43 16.81
C VAL A 71 7.44 7.73 18.15
N GLY A 72 8.03 6.54 18.11
CA GLY A 72 8.38 5.74 19.29
C GLY A 72 7.24 4.86 19.81
N ASP A 73 6.12 4.80 19.10
CA ASP A 73 5.02 3.86 19.38
C ASP A 73 5.39 2.46 18.89
N CYS A 74 6.17 1.77 19.73
CA CYS A 74 6.71 0.46 19.43
C CYS A 74 5.62 -0.62 19.30
N GLU A 75 4.51 -0.50 20.03
CA GLU A 75 3.42 -1.49 20.00
C GLU A 75 2.70 -1.45 18.66
N THR A 76 2.32 -0.25 18.21
CA THR A 76 1.67 -0.06 16.91
C THR A 76 2.62 -0.41 15.76
N ALA A 77 3.90 -0.05 15.87
CA ALA A 77 4.91 -0.42 14.88
C ALA A 77 5.03 -1.95 14.73
N VAL A 78 5.16 -2.67 15.85
CA VAL A 78 5.22 -4.14 15.87
C VAL A 78 3.98 -4.76 15.22
N LEU A 79 2.79 -4.23 15.54
CA LEU A 79 1.53 -4.72 14.98
C LEU A 79 1.49 -4.60 13.45
N TYR A 80 1.88 -3.47 12.88
CA TYR A 80 1.90 -3.30 11.43
C TYR A 80 3.02 -4.10 10.75
N TYR A 81 4.21 -4.18 11.35
CA TYR A 81 5.27 -5.02 10.80
C TYR A 81 4.89 -6.51 10.81
N ASN A 82 4.21 -6.99 11.86
CA ASN A 82 3.70 -8.37 11.91
C ASN A 82 2.68 -8.63 10.80
N LYS A 83 1.75 -7.71 10.55
CA LYS A 83 0.80 -7.84 9.42
C LYS A 83 1.52 -7.98 8.08
N ILE A 84 2.57 -7.18 7.84
CA ILE A 84 3.34 -7.28 6.58
C ILE A 84 3.97 -8.66 6.44
N VAL A 85 4.54 -9.20 7.52
CA VAL A 85 5.16 -10.53 7.54
C VAL A 85 4.12 -11.64 7.33
N GLU A 86 2.96 -11.55 7.97
CA GLU A 86 1.90 -12.57 7.88
C GLU A 86 1.24 -12.62 6.51
N TYR A 87 0.91 -11.46 5.95
CA TYR A 87 0.15 -11.38 4.69
C TYR A 87 1.05 -11.38 3.46
N PHE A 88 2.30 -10.93 3.57
CA PHE A 88 3.21 -10.74 2.43
C PHE A 88 4.63 -11.28 2.68
N PRO A 89 4.81 -12.56 3.07
CA PRO A 89 6.09 -13.09 3.54
C PRO A 89 7.22 -13.03 2.51
N ASP A 90 6.90 -13.13 1.22
CA ASP A 90 7.89 -13.18 0.14
C ASP A 90 8.31 -11.80 -0.41
N THR A 91 7.88 -10.73 0.24
CA THR A 91 8.19 -9.36 -0.18
C THR A 91 9.48 -8.84 0.46
N LYS A 92 10.16 -7.91 -0.22
CA LYS A 92 11.35 -7.23 0.32
C LYS A 92 11.01 -6.45 1.60
N GLU A 93 9.79 -5.93 1.64
CA GLU A 93 9.17 -5.21 2.73
C GLU A 93 8.98 -6.11 3.95
N ALA A 94 8.56 -7.37 3.77
CA ALA A 94 8.51 -8.35 4.86
C ALA A 94 9.89 -8.69 5.41
N LEU A 95 10.91 -8.82 4.55
CA LEU A 95 12.29 -9.02 5.02
C LEU A 95 12.81 -7.81 5.82
N TYR A 96 12.43 -6.59 5.42
CA TYR A 96 12.71 -5.39 6.20
C TYR A 96 11.96 -5.40 7.54
N ALA A 97 10.66 -5.71 7.53
CA ALA A 97 9.81 -5.80 8.70
C ALA A 97 10.36 -6.82 9.72
N HIS A 98 10.76 -8.01 9.28
CA HIS A 98 11.41 -9.02 10.13
C HIS A 98 12.65 -8.50 10.83
N LYS A 99 13.55 -7.84 10.09
CA LYS A 99 14.77 -7.26 10.67
C LYS A 99 14.44 -6.19 11.70
N ARG A 100 13.45 -5.35 11.41
CA ARG A 100 13.06 -4.26 12.31
C ARG A 100 12.39 -4.79 13.58
N LEU A 101 11.49 -5.76 13.45
CA LEU A 101 10.86 -6.46 14.58
C LEU A 101 11.90 -7.03 15.55
N ALA A 102 12.93 -7.70 15.03
CA ALA A 102 14.00 -8.25 15.86
C ALA A 102 14.75 -7.17 16.67
N ILE A 103 14.96 -5.98 16.09
CA ILE A 103 15.58 -4.84 16.78
C ILE A 103 14.64 -4.31 17.86
N LEU A 104 13.35 -4.16 17.56
CA LEU A 104 12.35 -3.65 18.50
C LEU A 104 12.21 -4.57 19.72
N ILE A 105 12.13 -5.90 19.50
CA ILE A 105 12.06 -6.90 20.58
C ILE A 105 13.32 -6.84 21.45
N LYS A 106 14.50 -6.79 20.83
CA LYS A 106 15.76 -6.68 21.59
C LYS A 106 15.83 -5.39 22.41
N THR A 107 15.22 -4.32 21.91
CA THR A 107 15.17 -3.02 22.59
C THR A 107 14.21 -3.06 23.76
N SER A 108 13.02 -3.64 23.59
CA SER A 108 12.04 -3.80 24.68
C SER A 108 12.58 -4.71 25.79
N GLU A 109 13.25 -5.82 25.46
CA GLU A 109 13.91 -6.70 26.44
C GLU A 109 14.96 -5.96 27.28
N LYS A 110 15.77 -5.10 26.66
CA LYS A 110 16.77 -4.30 27.37
C LYS A 110 16.10 -3.30 28.31
N ASN A 111 15.05 -2.62 27.84
CA ASN A 111 14.29 -1.67 28.65
C ASN A 111 13.64 -2.35 29.85
N ILE A 112 13.11 -3.56 29.69
CA ILE A 112 12.57 -4.38 30.77
C ILE A 112 13.66 -4.74 31.80
N LYS A 113 14.82 -5.22 31.35
CA LYS A 113 15.95 -5.58 32.24
C LYS A 113 16.48 -4.38 33.03
N ASN A 114 16.49 -3.20 32.39
CA ASN A 114 16.92 -1.95 33.00
C ASN A 114 15.84 -1.30 33.88
N SER A 115 14.59 -1.75 33.78
CA SER A 115 13.53 -1.26 34.67
C SER A 115 13.85 -1.67 36.12
N GLY A 116 13.76 -0.70 37.02
CA GLY A 116 13.99 -0.91 38.46
C GLY A 116 12.88 -1.71 39.15
N ASP A 117 11.81 -2.05 38.42
CA ASP A 117 10.66 -2.77 38.94
C ASP A 117 10.95 -4.28 38.96
N PRO A 118 11.09 -4.91 40.15
CA PRO A 118 11.37 -6.34 40.25
C PRO A 118 10.24 -7.24 39.71
N ALA A 119 9.04 -6.71 39.49
CA ALA A 119 7.91 -7.49 38.97
C ALA A 119 8.04 -7.85 37.47
N LEU A 120 8.81 -7.07 36.71
CA LEU A 120 8.99 -7.24 35.25
C LEU A 120 10.20 -8.11 34.88
N LYS A 121 11.06 -8.46 35.85
CA LYS A 121 12.21 -9.37 35.70
C LYS A 121 11.80 -10.79 36.09
N ARG A 122 10.99 -11.48 35.28
CA ARG A 122 10.72 -12.90 35.47
C ARG A 122 11.30 -13.72 34.33
#